data_AF-A0A962N852-F1
#
_entry.id   AF-A0A962N852-F1
#
_cell.length_a   1.000
_cell.length_b   1.000
_cell.length_c   1.000
_cell.angle_alpha   90.00
_cell.angle_beta   90.00
_cell.angle_gamma   90.00
#
_symmetry.space_group_name_H-M   'P 1'
#
loop_
_entity.id
_entity.type
_entity.pdbx_description
1 polymer ?
#
loop_
_entity_poly.entity_id
_entity_poly.type
_entity_poly.pdbx_seq_one_letter_code
_entity_poly.pdbx_strand_id
1 'polypeptide(L)'
;ISMEYVRGMTLRYLLEQTAQVPYSAGLRIARQLCAGLEAAHAVGVLHRDIKPENLILEQSGNAKLMDFGIARPIQRNAPGHTQPGMFVGTPAYSAPEQLQGEELDARSDIYSVGIMLCEMFCGRLPFAAGSTMEIYMAHLQMDPVKPSELWPDIPKPLEQVILKCLAKRPDDRFDSAAELMAALAELRA
;
A
#
# COMPACT_ATOMS: atom_id res chain seq x y z
N ILE A 1 -24.77 -9.14 1.10
CA ILE A 1 -23.31 -9.38 0.93
C ILE A 1 -22.95 -10.49 1.91
N SER A 2 -22.52 -11.66 1.43
CA SER A 2 -22.03 -12.74 2.29
C SER A 2 -20.52 -12.59 2.36
N MET A 3 -20.00 -12.10 3.49
CA MET A 3 -18.58 -12.15 3.79
C MET A 3 -18.31 -13.49 4.48
N GLU A 4 -17.49 -14.31 3.83
CA GLU A 4 -16.88 -15.48 4.45
C GLU A 4 -16.29 -15.06 5.79
N TYR A 5 -16.67 -15.74 6.88
CA TYR A 5 -16.11 -15.50 8.21
C TYR A 5 -14.64 -15.96 8.20
N VAL A 6 -13.72 -15.06 7.85
CA VAL A 6 -12.29 -15.38 7.80
C VAL A 6 -11.78 -15.50 9.24
N ARG A 7 -11.42 -16.73 9.66
CA ARG A 7 -10.69 -16.98 10.91
C ARG A 7 -9.25 -16.48 10.76
N GLY A 8 -9.02 -15.22 11.11
CA GLY A 8 -7.71 -14.56 11.03
C GLY A 8 -7.67 -13.23 11.79
N MET A 9 -6.50 -12.59 11.81
CA MET A 9 -6.31 -11.22 12.33
C MET A 9 -5.92 -10.28 11.18
N THR A 10 -6.22 -8.99 11.28
CA THR A 10 -5.77 -8.03 10.26
C THR A 10 -4.25 -7.78 10.37
N LEU A 11 -3.62 -7.36 9.27
CA LEU A 11 -2.24 -6.88 9.31
C LEU A 11 -2.12 -5.67 10.25
N ARG A 12 -3.14 -4.78 10.30
CA ARG A 12 -3.20 -3.68 11.29
C ARG A 12 -3.00 -4.18 12.70
N TYR A 13 -3.77 -5.20 13.11
CA TYR A 13 -3.65 -5.77 14.45
C TYR A 13 -2.24 -6.32 14.70
N LEU A 14 -1.65 -7.04 13.73
CA LEU A 14 -0.27 -7.53 13.87
C LEU A 14 0.75 -6.39 14.06
N LEU A 15 0.63 -5.30 13.28
CA LEU A 15 1.53 -4.13 13.37
C LEU A 15 1.37 -3.35 14.67
N GLU A 16 0.21 -3.41 15.33
CA GLU A 16 0.02 -2.81 16.66
C GLU A 16 0.65 -3.67 17.77
N GLN A 17 0.70 -4.99 17.60
CA GLN A 17 1.26 -5.91 18.58
C GLN A 17 2.78 -6.11 18.43
N THR A 18 3.36 -5.73 17.29
CA THR A 18 4.76 -5.97 16.97
C THR A 18 5.43 -4.70 16.49
N ALA A 19 6.68 -4.45 16.90
CA ALA A 19 7.43 -3.30 16.40
C ALA A 19 7.77 -3.43 14.91
N GLN A 20 7.93 -4.66 14.42
CA GLN A 20 8.31 -4.99 13.04
C GLN A 20 7.88 -6.42 12.72
N VAL A 21 7.43 -6.66 11.49
CA VAL A 21 7.13 -8.03 11.02
C VAL A 21 8.44 -8.73 10.64
N PRO A 22 8.67 -9.99 11.06
CA PRO A 22 9.86 -10.74 10.67
C PRO A 22 10.03 -10.81 9.16
N TYR A 23 11.26 -10.61 8.69
CA TYR A 23 11.58 -10.43 7.26
C TYR A 23 10.97 -11.52 6.35
N SER A 24 11.18 -12.79 6.68
CA SER A 24 10.66 -13.93 5.90
C SER A 24 9.13 -14.01 5.89
N ALA A 25 8.47 -13.63 6.99
CA ALA A 25 7.01 -13.56 7.08
C ALA A 25 6.48 -12.38 6.26
N GLY A 26 7.11 -11.20 6.37
CA GLY A 26 6.77 -10.02 5.60
C GLY A 26 6.86 -10.27 4.10
N LEU A 27 7.94 -10.90 3.62
CA LEU A 27 8.08 -11.28 2.20
C LEU A 27 7.00 -12.27 1.74
N ARG A 28 6.58 -13.20 2.61
CA ARG A 28 5.48 -14.12 2.28
C ARG A 28 4.15 -13.37 2.15
N ILE A 29 3.83 -12.49 3.10
CA ILE A 29 2.62 -11.67 3.09
C ILE A 29 2.59 -10.77 1.84
N ALA A 30 3.70 -10.08 1.55
CA ALA A 30 3.83 -9.19 0.40
C ALA A 30 3.58 -9.91 -0.94
N ARG A 31 4.13 -11.11 -1.12
CA ARG A 31 3.92 -11.89 -2.35
C ARG A 31 2.48 -12.34 -2.51
N GLN A 32 1.82 -12.77 -1.44
CA GLN A 32 0.41 -13.18 -1.49
C GLN A 32 -0.53 -12.01 -1.77
N LEU A 33 -0.25 -10.84 -1.19
CA LEU A 33 -0.94 -9.60 -1.53
C LEU A 33 -0.82 -9.27 -3.02
N CYS A 34 0.41 -9.33 -3.58
CA CYS A 34 0.63 -9.05 -5.00
C CYS A 34 -0.10 -10.07 -5.89
N ALA A 35 -0.12 -11.35 -5.50
CA ALA A 35 -0.88 -12.37 -6.22
C ALA A 35 -2.40 -12.09 -6.22
N GLY A 36 -2.95 -11.65 -5.09
CA GLY A 36 -4.36 -11.25 -4.98
C GLY A 36 -4.70 -10.01 -5.81
N LEU A 37 -3.80 -9.02 -5.83
CA LEU A 37 -3.92 -7.82 -6.66
C LEU A 37 -3.87 -8.16 -8.15
N GLU A 38 -2.89 -8.96 -8.56
CA GLU A 38 -2.75 -9.40 -9.96
C GLU A 38 -4.01 -10.10 -10.46
N ALA A 39 -4.58 -11.00 -9.64
CA ALA A 39 -5.82 -11.70 -10.00
C ALA A 39 -7.00 -10.73 -10.21
N ALA A 40 -7.08 -9.65 -9.44
CA ALA A 40 -8.11 -8.62 -9.61
C ALA A 40 -7.83 -7.71 -10.82
N HIS A 41 -6.58 -7.29 -11.00
CA HIS A 41 -6.15 -6.45 -12.12
C HIS A 41 -6.36 -7.16 -13.47
N ALA A 42 -6.13 -8.47 -13.53
CA ALA A 42 -6.36 -9.29 -14.72
C ALA A 42 -7.82 -9.31 -15.20
N VAL A 43 -8.78 -9.00 -14.31
CA VAL A 43 -10.21 -8.87 -14.65
C VAL A 43 -10.68 -7.41 -14.65
N GLY A 44 -9.74 -6.44 -14.64
CA GLY A 44 -10.02 -5.02 -14.73
C GLY A 44 -10.51 -4.37 -13.43
N VAL A 45 -10.29 -5.01 -12.28
CA VAL A 45 -10.74 -4.52 -10.97
C VAL A 45 -9.56 -3.95 -10.19
N LEU A 46 -9.61 -2.66 -9.87
CA LEU A 46 -8.68 -2.00 -8.95
C LEU A 46 -9.17 -2.08 -7.50
N HIS A 47 -8.26 -2.19 -6.56
CA HIS A 47 -8.61 -2.26 -5.14
C HIS A 47 -8.90 -0.88 -4.54
N ARG A 48 -8.06 0.13 -4.78
CA ARG A 48 -8.21 1.56 -4.38
C ARG A 48 -8.18 1.87 -2.88
N ASP A 49 -8.23 0.88 -2.00
CA ASP A 49 -8.16 1.05 -0.54
C ASP A 49 -7.17 0.08 0.12
N ILE A 50 -5.99 -0.11 -0.49
CA ILE A 50 -4.96 -0.99 0.07
C ILE A 50 -4.40 -0.38 1.37
N LYS A 51 -4.57 -1.09 2.47
CA LYS A 51 -4.12 -0.71 3.81
C LYS A 51 -4.11 -1.94 4.74
N PRO A 52 -3.41 -1.90 5.88
CA PRO A 52 -3.30 -3.04 6.79
C PRO A 52 -4.64 -3.56 7.35
N GLU A 53 -5.67 -2.72 7.42
CA GLU A 53 -7.01 -3.11 7.87
C GLU A 53 -7.71 -4.05 6.89
N ASN A 54 -7.38 -3.96 5.60
CA ASN A 54 -8.01 -4.75 4.54
C ASN A 54 -7.25 -6.05 4.22
N LEU A 55 -6.16 -6.36 4.94
CA LEU A 55 -5.40 -7.58 4.74
C LEU A 55 -5.58 -8.51 5.94
N ILE A 56 -6.25 -9.65 5.74
CA ILE A 56 -6.44 -10.66 6.79
C ILE A 56 -5.36 -11.73 6.71
N LEU A 57 -4.73 -12.00 7.85
CA LEU A 57 -3.76 -13.07 8.07
C LEU A 57 -4.46 -14.25 8.74
N GLU A 58 -4.60 -15.35 8.01
CA GLU A 58 -5.16 -16.61 8.51
C GLU A 58 -4.13 -17.36 9.38
N GLN A 59 -4.62 -18.22 10.29
CA GLN A 59 -3.76 -19.09 11.10
C GLN A 59 -2.92 -20.07 10.27
N SER A 60 -3.36 -20.38 9.06
CA SER A 60 -2.65 -21.19 8.06
C SER A 60 -1.38 -20.49 7.52
N GLY A 61 -1.19 -19.20 7.81
CA GLY A 61 -0.10 -18.38 7.28
C GLY A 61 -0.41 -17.72 5.93
N ASN A 62 -1.66 -17.78 5.47
CA ASN A 62 -2.14 -17.11 4.27
C ASN A 62 -2.59 -15.67 4.55
N ALA A 63 -2.41 -14.78 3.59
CA ALA A 63 -2.86 -13.40 3.57
C ALA A 63 -3.96 -13.25 2.49
N LYS A 64 -5.11 -12.70 2.87
CA LYS A 64 -6.25 -12.45 2.00
C LYS A 64 -6.60 -10.97 1.99
N LEU A 65 -6.67 -10.40 0.80
CA LEU A 65 -7.10 -9.02 0.60
C LEU A 65 -8.63 -8.95 0.57
N MET A 66 -9.19 -8.00 1.33
CA MET A 66 -10.63 -7.82 1.56
C MET A 66 -11.05 -6.42 1.12
N ASP A 67 -12.36 -6.22 0.91
CA ASP A 67 -12.96 -4.89 0.71
C ASP A 67 -12.36 -4.08 -0.43
N PHE A 68 -12.43 -4.66 -1.64
CA PHE A 68 -12.26 -3.91 -2.88
C PHE A 68 -13.15 -2.65 -2.81
N GLY A 69 -12.57 -1.48 -3.11
CA GLY A 69 -13.09 -0.14 -2.87
C GLY A 69 -14.38 0.26 -3.60
N ILE A 70 -15.26 -0.71 -3.89
CA ILE A 70 -16.59 -0.60 -4.50
C ILE A 70 -17.47 0.44 -3.79
N ALA A 71 -17.20 0.75 -2.52
CA ALA A 71 -17.95 1.72 -1.72
C ALA A 71 -17.38 3.16 -1.75
N ARG A 72 -16.22 3.42 -2.37
CA ARG A 72 -15.65 4.78 -2.43
C ARG A 72 -16.02 5.44 -3.76
N PRO A 73 -16.98 6.38 -3.78
CA PRO A 73 -17.12 7.23 -4.95
C PRO A 73 -15.79 7.93 -5.18
N ILE A 74 -15.22 7.76 -6.39
CA ILE A 74 -14.23 8.69 -6.91
C ILE A 74 -15.00 10.00 -7.03
N GLN A 75 -14.97 10.83 -5.99
CA GLN A 75 -15.48 12.19 -6.11
C GLN A 75 -14.55 12.87 -7.11
N ARG A 76 -14.95 12.83 -8.40
CA ARG A 76 -14.49 13.75 -9.42
C ARG A 76 -14.86 15.13 -8.93
N ASN A 77 -13.99 15.73 -8.13
CA ASN A 77 -14.13 17.13 -7.79
C ASN A 77 -13.97 17.87 -9.12
N ALA A 78 -15.06 18.49 -9.59
CA ALA A 78 -15.04 19.31 -10.78
C ALA A 78 -13.84 20.28 -10.73
N PRO A 79 -13.15 20.52 -11.86
CA PRO A 79 -12.00 21.41 -11.88
C PRO A 79 -12.44 22.80 -11.39
N GLY A 80 -11.97 23.17 -10.20
CA GLY A 80 -12.19 24.50 -9.61
C GLY A 80 -12.76 24.56 -8.19
N HIS A 81 -13.17 23.45 -7.56
CA HIS A 81 -13.80 23.50 -6.22
C HIS A 81 -13.32 22.45 -5.21
N THR A 82 -12.06 21.99 -5.29
CA THR A 82 -11.43 21.34 -4.13
C THR A 82 -10.99 22.42 -3.15
N GLN A 83 -11.77 22.64 -2.09
CA GLN A 83 -11.21 23.29 -0.90
C GLN A 83 -10.07 22.40 -0.38
N PRO A 84 -8.85 22.93 -0.16
CA PRO A 84 -7.80 22.18 0.51
C PRO A 84 -8.33 21.65 1.84
N GLY A 85 -8.41 20.32 2.00
CA GLY A 85 -8.87 19.67 3.24
C GLY A 85 -10.15 18.84 3.17
N MET A 86 -10.83 18.72 2.02
CA MET A 86 -12.07 17.93 1.90
C MET A 86 -11.88 16.50 1.35
N PHE A 87 -10.74 15.86 1.65
CA PHE A 87 -10.61 14.41 1.45
C PHE A 87 -11.31 13.69 2.61
N VAL A 88 -12.44 13.02 2.33
CA VAL A 88 -13.13 12.20 3.32
C VAL A 88 -12.46 10.82 3.35
N GLY A 89 -11.44 10.67 4.20
CA GLY A 89 -10.72 9.42 4.43
C GLY A 89 -9.33 9.64 5.06
N THR A 90 -8.63 8.55 5.37
CA THR A 90 -7.22 8.60 5.80
C THR A 90 -6.31 8.53 4.58
N PRO A 91 -5.57 9.59 4.21
CA PRO A 91 -4.75 9.62 3.00
C PRO A 91 -3.48 8.75 3.09
N ALA A 92 -3.17 8.20 4.27
CA ALA A 92 -1.89 7.58 4.61
C ALA A 92 -1.38 6.50 3.63
N TYR A 93 -2.27 5.85 2.87
CA TYR A 93 -1.92 4.82 1.89
C TYR A 93 -2.32 5.18 0.46
N SER A 94 -2.96 6.33 0.23
CA SER A 94 -3.48 6.70 -1.08
C SER A 94 -2.36 7.14 -2.03
N ALA A 95 -2.45 6.72 -3.29
CA ALA A 95 -1.56 7.17 -4.35
C ALA A 95 -1.74 8.67 -4.66
N PRO A 96 -0.70 9.37 -5.16
CA PRO A 96 -0.80 10.79 -5.53
C PRO A 96 -1.94 11.08 -6.51
N GLU A 97 -2.03 10.30 -7.59
CA GLU A 97 -3.07 10.42 -8.61
C GLU A 97 -4.48 10.19 -8.04
N GLN A 98 -4.61 9.32 -7.02
CA GLN A 98 -5.87 9.09 -6.31
C GLN A 98 -6.28 10.29 -5.46
N LEU A 99 -5.31 10.94 -4.81
CA LEU A 99 -5.53 12.17 -4.03
C LEU A 99 -5.89 13.35 -4.94
N GLN A 100 -5.36 13.39 -6.15
CA GLN A 100 -5.64 14.42 -7.16
C GLN A 100 -6.94 14.17 -7.96
N GLY A 101 -7.55 12.99 -7.81
CA GLY A 101 -8.76 12.61 -8.56
C GLY A 101 -8.49 12.33 -10.04
N GLU A 102 -7.25 11.97 -10.38
CA GLU A 102 -6.82 11.57 -11.71
C GLU A 102 -7.27 10.14 -12.05
N GLU A 103 -7.05 9.70 -13.29
CA GLU A 103 -7.35 8.33 -13.68
C GLU A 103 -6.42 7.35 -12.96
N LEU A 104 -7.02 6.28 -12.45
CA LEU A 104 -6.30 5.25 -11.69
C LEU A 104 -6.14 4.00 -12.54
N ASP A 105 -4.99 3.35 -12.38
CA ASP A 105 -4.71 2.04 -12.91
C ASP A 105 -4.09 1.14 -11.81
N ALA A 106 -3.59 -0.04 -12.21
CA ALA A 106 -2.97 -1.00 -11.29
C ALA A 106 -1.81 -0.39 -10.47
N ARG A 107 -1.14 0.63 -10.99
CA ARG A 107 0.03 1.27 -10.39
C ARG A 107 -0.35 2.15 -9.20
N SER A 108 -1.62 2.56 -9.09
CA SER A 108 -2.15 3.21 -7.89
C SER A 108 -2.19 2.24 -6.71
N ASP A 109 -2.61 0.99 -6.91
CA ASP A 109 -2.57 -0.04 -5.86
C ASP A 109 -1.11 -0.38 -5.48
N ILE A 110 -0.20 -0.44 -6.47
CA ILE A 110 1.24 -0.69 -6.24
C ILE A 110 1.86 0.37 -5.32
N TYR A 111 1.48 1.64 -5.48
CA TYR A 111 1.94 2.69 -4.57
C TYR A 111 1.52 2.42 -3.13
N SER A 112 0.24 2.08 -2.92
CA SER A 112 -0.28 1.73 -1.60
C SER A 112 0.38 0.49 -1.01
N VAL A 113 0.72 -0.51 -1.85
CA VAL A 113 1.56 -1.64 -1.43
C VAL A 113 2.91 -1.15 -0.94
N GLY A 114 3.58 -0.22 -1.64
CA GLY A 114 4.85 0.37 -1.23
C GLY A 114 4.79 0.99 0.17
N ILE A 115 3.71 1.72 0.49
CA ILE A 115 3.49 2.30 1.82
C ILE A 115 3.41 1.17 2.87
N MET A 116 2.62 0.15 2.58
CA MET A 116 2.40 -0.97 3.50
C MET A 116 3.65 -1.82 3.71
N LEU A 117 4.49 -2.00 2.68
CA LEU A 117 5.79 -2.66 2.80
C LEU A 117 6.71 -1.85 3.73
N CYS A 118 6.77 -0.53 3.56
CA CYS A 118 7.55 0.34 4.43
C CYS A 118 7.09 0.22 5.89
N GLU A 119 5.80 0.33 6.16
CA GLU A 119 5.27 0.17 7.52
C GLU A 119 5.54 -1.22 8.10
N MET A 120 5.35 -2.28 7.30
CA MET A 120 5.55 -3.66 7.74
C MET A 120 7.00 -3.96 8.12
N PHE A 121 7.95 -3.46 7.32
CA PHE A 121 9.38 -3.72 7.52
C PHE A 121 10.09 -2.65 8.34
N CYS A 122 9.56 -1.45 8.49
CA CYS A 122 10.22 -0.38 9.24
C CYS A 122 9.44 0.02 10.52
N GLY A 123 8.25 -0.56 10.72
CA GLY A 123 7.35 -0.23 11.84
C GLY A 123 6.75 1.17 11.76
N ARG A 124 7.00 1.91 10.67
CA ARG A 124 6.63 3.32 10.48
C ARG A 124 6.28 3.60 9.03
N LEU A 125 5.33 4.51 8.82
CA LEU A 125 4.99 5.01 7.50
C LEU A 125 6.14 5.84 6.90
N PRO A 126 6.31 5.85 5.56
CA PRO A 126 7.33 6.65 4.88
C PRO A 126 7.02 8.15 4.91
N PHE A 127 5.78 8.52 5.20
CA PHE A 127 5.33 9.89 5.40
C PHE A 127 4.69 10.00 6.79
N ALA A 128 5.28 10.83 7.65
CA ALA A 128 4.74 11.13 8.97
C ALA A 128 4.59 12.63 9.11
N ALA A 129 3.40 13.10 9.48
CA ALA A 129 3.13 14.51 9.71
C ALA A 129 2.08 14.70 10.81
N GLY A 130 1.97 15.93 11.32
CA GLY A 130 1.11 16.27 12.45
C GLY A 130 -0.37 16.42 12.08
N SER A 131 -0.68 16.54 10.79
CA SER A 131 -2.06 16.69 10.30
C SER A 131 -2.34 15.90 9.02
N THR A 132 -3.61 15.60 8.78
CA THR A 132 -4.11 14.96 7.55
C THR A 132 -3.70 15.72 6.28
N MET A 133 -3.71 17.05 6.34
CA MET A 133 -3.35 17.90 5.20
C MET A 133 -1.87 17.83 4.87
N GLU A 134 -1.01 17.74 5.88
CA GLU A 134 0.43 17.55 5.66
C GLU A 134 0.73 16.17 5.10
N ILE A 135 0.04 15.11 5.56
CA ILE A 135 0.17 13.76 4.97
C ILE A 135 -0.26 13.79 3.49
N TYR A 136 -1.39 14.43 3.19
CA TYR A 136 -1.85 14.63 1.81
C TYR A 136 -0.77 15.30 0.95
N MET A 137 -0.20 16.41 1.42
CA MET A 137 0.87 17.12 0.69
C MET A 137 2.15 16.29 0.58
N ALA A 138 2.50 15.50 1.60
CA ALA A 138 3.66 14.62 1.58
C ALA A 138 3.55 13.56 0.47
N HIS A 139 2.37 12.96 0.30
CA HIS A 139 2.12 12.05 -0.81
C HIS A 139 2.30 12.73 -2.17
N LEU A 140 1.86 13.99 -2.33
CA LEU A 140 1.98 14.70 -3.60
C LEU A 140 3.40 15.20 -3.93
N GLN A 141 4.15 15.66 -2.92
CA GLN A 141 5.31 16.54 -3.18
C GLN A 141 6.59 16.13 -2.47
N MET A 142 6.53 15.38 -1.37
CA MET A 142 7.71 15.07 -0.57
C MET A 142 8.30 13.71 -0.94
N ASP A 143 9.62 13.59 -0.90
CA ASP A 143 10.27 12.28 -0.97
C ASP A 143 9.93 11.47 0.29
N PRO A 144 9.70 10.14 0.17
CA PRO A 144 9.51 9.29 1.33
C PRO A 144 10.78 9.27 2.18
N VAL A 145 10.62 9.15 3.49
CA VAL A 145 11.74 8.80 4.37
C VAL A 145 12.29 7.47 3.88
N LYS A 146 13.61 7.41 3.67
CA LYS A 146 14.23 6.19 3.17
C LYS A 146 14.07 5.06 4.19
N PRO A 147 13.69 3.84 3.77
CA PRO A 147 13.62 2.69 4.66
C PRO A 147 14.89 2.49 5.51
N SER A 148 16.08 2.75 4.96
CA SER A 148 17.36 2.68 5.69
C SER A 148 17.52 3.68 6.82
N GLU A 149 16.79 4.80 6.78
CA GLU A 149 16.76 5.78 7.88
C GLU A 149 15.85 5.31 9.03
N LEU A 150 14.86 4.46 8.73
CA LEU A 150 13.95 3.88 9.71
C LEU A 150 14.47 2.55 10.28
N TRP A 151 15.09 1.73 9.43
CA TRP A 151 15.71 0.45 9.77
C TRP A 151 17.06 0.33 9.06
N PRO A 152 18.18 0.67 9.73
CA PRO A 152 19.52 0.69 9.12
C PRO A 152 19.99 -0.65 8.52
N ASP A 153 19.48 -1.78 9.03
CA ASP A 153 19.86 -3.13 8.56
C ASP A 153 18.96 -3.64 7.43
N ILE A 154 18.06 -2.82 6.88
CA ILE A 154 17.20 -3.23 5.78
C ILE A 154 18.05 -3.67 4.57
N PRO A 155 17.73 -4.82 3.95
CA PRO A 155 18.40 -5.21 2.72
C PRO A 155 18.19 -4.17 1.61
N LYS A 156 19.28 -3.67 1.02
CA LYS A 156 19.24 -2.68 -0.08
C LYS A 156 18.26 -3.06 -1.21
N PRO A 157 18.18 -4.32 -1.66
CA PRO A 157 17.22 -4.68 -2.69
C PRO A 157 15.75 -4.50 -2.26
N LEU A 158 15.41 -4.73 -0.98
CA LEU A 158 14.07 -4.47 -0.47
C LEU A 158 13.77 -2.97 -0.44
N GLU A 159 14.73 -2.15 0.01
CA GLU A 159 14.57 -0.69 -0.01
C GLU A 159 14.32 -0.19 -1.44
N GLN A 160 15.06 -0.69 -2.42
CA GLN A 160 14.88 -0.32 -3.83
C GLN A 160 13.48 -0.68 -4.33
N VAL A 161 12.95 -1.85 -3.98
CA VAL A 161 11.58 -2.25 -4.29
C VAL A 161 10.57 -1.29 -3.67
N ILE A 162 10.70 -0.98 -2.37
CA ILE A 162 9.82 -0.05 -1.66
C ILE A 162 9.84 1.32 -2.33
N LEU A 163 11.04 1.88 -2.59
CA LEU A 163 11.17 3.20 -3.19
C LEU A 163 10.64 3.26 -4.63
N LYS A 164 10.81 2.19 -5.43
CA LYS A 164 10.21 2.10 -6.78
C LYS A 164 8.67 2.13 -6.71
N CYS A 165 8.06 1.44 -5.75
CA CYS A 165 6.61 1.53 -5.54
C CYS A 165 6.16 2.96 -5.16
N LEU A 166 6.98 3.68 -4.38
CA LEU A 166 6.66 5.02 -3.86
C LEU A 166 6.98 6.17 -4.81
N ALA A 167 7.39 5.88 -6.06
CA ALA A 167 7.60 6.91 -7.07
C ALA A 167 6.31 7.70 -7.31
N LYS A 168 6.44 9.03 -7.45
CA LYS A 168 5.27 9.92 -7.58
C LYS A 168 4.54 9.70 -8.89
N ARG A 169 5.27 9.57 -10.00
CA ARG A 169 4.71 9.28 -11.31
C ARG A 169 4.41 7.77 -11.40
N PRO A 170 3.20 7.36 -11.83
CA PRO A 170 2.88 5.95 -12.04
C PRO A 170 3.86 5.23 -12.97
N ASP A 171 4.34 5.89 -14.03
CA ASP A 171 5.29 5.34 -15.01
C ASP A 171 6.67 4.97 -14.42
N ASP A 172 7.01 5.52 -13.26
CA ASP A 172 8.29 5.24 -12.59
C ASP A 172 8.18 4.04 -11.61
N ARG A 173 6.99 3.42 -11.50
CA ARG A 173 6.70 2.28 -10.62
C ARG A 173 6.88 0.95 -11.37
N PHE A 174 6.48 -0.15 -10.74
CA PHE A 174 6.31 -1.44 -11.43
C PHE A 174 5.08 -1.35 -12.33
N ASP A 175 5.13 -1.98 -13.52
CA ASP A 175 4.04 -1.94 -14.49
C ASP A 175 2.84 -2.79 -14.05
N SER A 176 3.08 -3.81 -13.21
CA SER A 176 2.05 -4.73 -12.73
C SER A 176 2.35 -5.29 -11.33
N ALA A 177 1.32 -5.81 -10.67
CA ALA A 177 1.48 -6.53 -9.42
C ALA A 177 2.31 -7.82 -9.61
N ALA A 178 2.23 -8.46 -10.78
CA ALA A 178 3.10 -9.57 -11.16
C ALA A 178 4.60 -9.17 -11.19
N GLU A 179 4.95 -8.02 -11.77
CA GLU A 179 6.35 -7.55 -11.81
C GLU A 179 6.88 -7.25 -10.40
N LEU A 180 6.08 -6.59 -9.56
CA LEU A 180 6.42 -6.36 -8.16
C LEU A 180 6.61 -7.69 -7.40
N MET A 181 5.71 -8.65 -7.60
CA MET A 181 5.81 -9.97 -6.98
C MET A 181 7.10 -10.70 -7.40
N ALA A 182 7.49 -10.61 -8.68
CA ALA A 182 8.74 -11.19 -9.17
C ALA A 182 9.96 -10.55 -8.49
N ALA A 183 10.00 -9.22 -8.39
CA ALA A 183 11.07 -8.51 -7.69
C ALA A 183 11.16 -8.90 -6.20
N LEU A 184 10.01 -9.08 -5.52
CA LEU A 184 9.97 -9.57 -4.15
C LEU A 184 10.42 -11.03 -4.01
N ALA A 185 10.25 -11.86 -5.05
CA ALA A 185 10.66 -13.26 -5.04
C ALA A 185 12.18 -13.45 -5.21
N GLU A 186 12.88 -12.47 -5.77
CA GLU A 186 14.35 -12.47 -5.86
C GLU A 186 15.02 -12.20 -4.51
N LEU A 187 14.27 -11.65 -3.54
CA LEU A 187 14.75 -11.37 -2.19
C LEU A 187 14.89 -12.69 -1.40
N ARG A 188 16.11 -12.97 -0.96
CA ARG A 188 16.42 -14.17 -0.15
C ARG A 188 15.95 -13.97 1.28
N ALA A 189 15.07 -14.85 1.75
CA ALA A 189 14.63 -14.92 3.15
C ALA A 189 15.68 -15.53 4.08
#